data_AF-A0A2H0V404-F1
#
_entry.id   AF-A0A2H0V404-F1
#
_cell.length_a   1.000
_cell.length_b   1.000
_cell.length_c   1.000
_cell.angle_alpha   90.00
_cell.angle_beta   90.00
_cell.angle_gamma   90.00
#
_symmetry.space_group_name_H-M   'P 1'
#
loop_
_entity.id
_entity.type
_entity.pdbx_description
1 polymer ?
#
loop_
_entity_poly.entity_id
_entity_poly.type
_entity_poly.pdbx_seq_one_letter_code
_entity_poly.pdbx_strand_id
1 'polypeptide(L)'
;MKFMKKVLFLAILSILIPVFHLQAADLPSKVQICLDNVDLHYVEGGINYNQYIIEIRQCYIDNDAESLMPTNWNYDLPEALSNVADCQTEASLWYNEQVWACYKSLEDQFISGQIDSNDYTNKSNACGQGNVLEQFQNKMNQCYDSQQLDSIWDLPVLKNSLETTYSDYNLVPSEAQPDLVACFEQVSNNYDLNIPSAEAENAIAGCFDQFNLKSISNTYKKTAIVVDCAEDSLGVDSLSNFPDLILQTTPKQEAYLEQCVLDKTTPVVAGIALLNIPLAAGGVQTLVYLQFLIFQIAYLFKRKKDVDGGLVYDAFSGQPLDLCVLRLQDVKSSKLKSTFVTGKHGRYLFLPEQGDYLVTAKRDAYTFPSDLKVEQNKNYHGEKIKINQSGDVVNENIPLDPSVKKISALKWNWLKRRDKISLSMAWFAPLYSVGSLFLVQTWWLIAFAVLNLVFLIIFYRLRHKVEAPEFGRVLSADKKPIRNVRVALFEKTKNKLVSYYVTDSFGRYFFPAVQGEYLLQVDKEGFTSVKQEVSVSQENEQKENIKVDVVLK
;
A
#
# COMPACT_ATOMS: atom_id res chain seq x y z
N MET A 1 -46.00 34.07 -14.09
CA MET A 1 -47.20 33.25 -13.78
C MET A 1 -47.06 31.73 -13.99
N LYS A 2 -45.96 31.20 -14.57
CA LYS A 2 -45.71 29.73 -14.61
C LYS A 2 -44.42 29.30 -13.91
N PHE A 3 -43.51 30.24 -13.70
CA PHE A 3 -42.16 29.98 -13.19
C PHE A 3 -42.14 29.52 -11.73
N MET A 4 -42.74 30.27 -10.79
CA MET A 4 -42.73 29.91 -9.37
C MET A 4 -43.61 28.72 -8.97
N LYS A 5 -44.58 28.32 -9.80
CA LYS A 5 -45.39 27.09 -9.56
C LYS A 5 -44.65 25.80 -9.93
N LYS A 6 -43.46 25.90 -10.54
CA LYS A 6 -42.83 24.79 -11.25
C LYS A 6 -41.33 24.68 -11.02
N VAL A 7 -40.74 25.36 -10.03
CA VAL A 7 -39.31 25.23 -9.64
C VAL A 7 -39.15 24.36 -8.38
N LEU A 8 -40.22 23.65 -8.04
CA LEU A 8 -40.43 23.06 -6.73
C LEU A 8 -39.83 21.65 -6.56
N PHE A 9 -38.82 21.30 -7.38
CA PHE A 9 -38.03 20.07 -7.21
C PHE A 9 -36.82 20.24 -6.29
N LEU A 10 -36.48 21.49 -5.95
CA LEU A 10 -35.24 21.87 -5.28
C LEU A 10 -35.43 22.18 -3.82
N ALA A 11 -36.38 21.50 -3.18
CA ALA A 11 -36.86 21.85 -1.85
C ALA A 11 -35.78 21.76 -0.76
N ILE A 12 -34.69 21.03 -0.98
CA ILE A 12 -33.58 20.97 -0.01
C ILE A 12 -32.60 22.14 -0.19
N LEU A 13 -32.67 22.87 -1.32
CA LEU A 13 -31.92 24.10 -1.56
C LEU A 13 -32.75 25.38 -1.35
N SER A 14 -34.08 25.31 -1.42
CA SER A 14 -34.93 26.44 -0.99
C SER A 14 -35.02 26.60 0.54
N ILE A 15 -34.59 25.59 1.30
CA ILE A 15 -34.36 25.69 2.75
C ILE A 15 -33.07 26.50 3.04
N LEU A 16 -32.21 26.74 2.03
CA LEU A 16 -30.83 27.23 2.18
C LEU A 16 -30.61 28.68 1.73
N ILE A 17 -31.69 29.43 1.53
CA ILE A 17 -31.61 30.84 1.16
C ILE A 17 -32.38 31.60 2.23
N PRO A 18 -31.73 32.43 3.09
CA PRO A 18 -32.39 33.51 3.78
C PRO A 18 -33.21 34.27 2.76
N VAL A 19 -34.52 34.07 2.87
CA VAL A 19 -35.64 34.77 2.27
C VAL A 19 -35.22 35.99 1.44
N PHE A 20 -34.77 35.76 0.21
CA PHE A 20 -35.05 36.70 -0.85
C PHE A 20 -36.39 36.26 -1.40
N HIS A 21 -37.44 36.93 -0.95
CA HIS A 21 -38.72 36.90 -1.64
C HIS A 21 -38.45 37.37 -3.08
N LEU A 22 -38.26 36.42 -3.98
CA LEU A 22 -38.55 36.62 -5.39
C LEU A 22 -40.04 36.97 -5.44
N GLN A 23 -40.33 38.27 -5.46
CA GLN A 23 -41.67 38.81 -5.59
C GLN A 23 -42.29 38.28 -6.89
N ALA A 24 -43.06 37.21 -6.82
CA ALA A 24 -43.90 36.81 -7.94
C ALA A 24 -45.24 36.26 -7.47
N ALA A 25 -46.10 37.20 -7.05
CA ALA A 25 -47.52 37.32 -7.36
C ALA A 25 -48.07 38.53 -6.58
N ASP A 26 -49.08 39.21 -7.12
CA ASP A 26 -49.95 40.06 -6.29
C ASP A 26 -50.72 39.14 -5.33
N LEU A 27 -50.10 38.76 -4.22
CA LEU A 27 -50.79 38.05 -3.14
C LEU A 27 -51.88 38.96 -2.57
N PRO A 28 -53.06 38.42 -2.18
CA PRO A 28 -54.02 39.20 -1.42
C PRO A 28 -53.33 39.81 -0.20
N SER A 29 -53.54 41.11 0.04
CA SER A 29 -52.84 41.85 1.11
C SER A 29 -52.97 41.19 2.49
N LYS A 30 -54.09 40.53 2.77
CA LYS A 30 -54.31 39.79 4.02
C LYS A 30 -53.43 38.56 4.17
N VAL A 31 -53.21 37.81 3.07
CA VAL A 31 -52.30 36.66 3.06
C VAL A 31 -50.88 37.17 3.32
N GLN A 32 -50.46 38.22 2.62
CA GLN A 32 -49.13 38.81 2.81
C GLN A 32 -48.89 39.24 4.26
N ILE A 33 -49.82 40.00 4.86
CA ILE A 33 -49.70 40.42 6.27
C ILE A 33 -49.63 39.21 7.22
N CYS A 34 -50.39 38.14 6.94
CA CYS A 34 -50.32 36.93 7.75
C CYS A 34 -48.95 36.25 7.63
N LEU A 35 -48.43 36.09 6.42
CA LEU A 35 -47.11 35.52 6.16
C LEU A 35 -46.01 36.35 6.83
N ASP A 36 -46.05 37.67 6.71
CA ASP A 36 -45.07 38.57 7.34
C ASP A 36 -45.05 38.40 8.88
N ASN A 37 -46.21 38.16 9.51
CA ASN A 37 -46.28 37.91 10.95
C ASN A 37 -45.72 36.54 11.33
N VAL A 38 -45.98 35.51 10.53
CA VAL A 38 -45.47 34.15 10.76
C VAL A 38 -43.96 34.12 10.56
N ASP A 39 -43.44 34.81 9.54
CA ASP A 39 -42.00 35.00 9.30
C ASP A 39 -41.33 35.68 10.50
N LEU A 40 -41.94 36.74 11.04
CA LEU A 40 -41.44 37.42 12.24
C LEU A 40 -41.43 36.49 13.45
N HIS A 41 -42.51 35.74 13.67
CA HIS A 41 -42.64 34.80 14.79
C HIS A 41 -41.57 33.70 14.75
N TYR A 42 -41.24 33.22 13.56
CA TYR A 42 -40.18 32.23 13.34
C TYR A 42 -38.78 32.83 13.57
N VAL A 43 -38.50 33.99 12.99
CA VAL A 43 -37.21 34.68 13.12
C VAL A 43 -36.91 35.09 14.56
N GLU A 44 -37.91 35.42 15.36
CA GLU A 44 -37.77 35.73 16.78
C GLU A 44 -37.60 34.47 17.66
N GLY A 45 -37.61 33.27 17.07
CA GLY A 45 -37.48 31.99 17.77
C GLY A 45 -38.73 31.56 18.54
N GLY A 46 -39.90 32.11 18.19
CA GLY A 46 -41.17 31.76 18.84
C GLY A 46 -41.71 30.40 18.43
N ILE A 47 -41.33 29.91 17.25
CA ILE A 47 -41.76 28.63 16.67
C ILE A 47 -40.61 27.91 15.96
N ASN A 48 -40.70 26.59 15.83
CA ASN A 48 -39.77 25.78 15.03
C ASN A 48 -40.24 25.68 13.56
N TYR A 49 -39.40 25.15 12.67
CA TYR A 49 -39.69 25.16 11.23
C TYR A 49 -40.97 24.38 10.86
N ASN A 50 -41.22 23.24 11.52
CA ASN A 50 -42.46 22.49 11.31
C ASN A 50 -43.70 23.33 11.67
N GLN A 51 -43.67 24.03 12.80
CA GLN A 51 -44.75 24.92 13.22
C GLN A 51 -44.88 26.13 12.29
N TYR A 52 -43.76 26.67 11.79
CA TYR A 52 -43.74 27.73 10.77
C TYR A 52 -44.47 27.31 9.48
N ILE A 53 -44.22 26.11 8.96
CA ILE A 53 -44.93 25.59 7.77
C ILE A 53 -46.43 25.37 8.03
N ILE A 54 -46.81 24.94 9.25
CA ILE A 54 -48.22 24.82 9.65
C ILE A 54 -48.89 26.20 9.63
N GLU A 55 -48.27 27.21 10.23
CA GLU A 55 -48.82 28.57 10.31
C GLU A 55 -48.88 29.24 8.93
N ILE A 56 -47.88 29.04 8.06
CA ILE A 56 -47.93 29.50 6.66
C ILE A 56 -49.13 28.89 5.93
N ARG A 57 -49.35 27.57 6.01
CA ARG A 57 -50.53 26.94 5.40
C ARG A 57 -51.82 27.55 5.91
N GLN A 58 -51.90 27.79 7.21
CA GLN A 58 -53.06 28.39 7.84
C GLN A 58 -53.33 29.80 7.29
N CYS A 59 -52.29 30.60 7.00
CA CYS A 59 -52.46 31.90 6.36
C CYS A 59 -53.16 31.83 4.99
N TYR A 60 -52.93 30.79 4.19
CA TYR A 60 -53.64 30.62 2.91
C TYR A 60 -55.07 30.12 3.12
N ILE A 61 -55.29 29.20 4.05
CA ILE A 61 -56.60 28.62 4.35
C ILE A 61 -57.53 29.70 4.93
N ASP A 62 -57.07 30.43 5.95
CA ASP A 62 -57.87 31.46 6.64
C ASP A 62 -58.26 32.65 5.77
N ASN A 63 -57.59 32.82 4.63
CA ASN A 63 -57.81 33.92 3.69
C ASN A 63 -58.34 33.44 2.33
N ASP A 64 -58.92 32.24 2.26
CA ASP A 64 -59.54 31.66 1.05
C ASP A 64 -58.60 31.62 -0.18
N ALA A 65 -57.29 31.47 0.06
CA ALA A 65 -56.23 31.57 -0.95
C ALA A 65 -55.54 30.23 -1.28
N GLU A 66 -56.12 29.10 -0.90
CA GLU A 66 -55.55 27.75 -1.07
C GLU A 66 -55.05 27.46 -2.51
N SER A 67 -55.74 27.97 -3.54
CA SER A 67 -55.35 27.78 -4.96
C SER A 67 -54.05 28.50 -5.38
N LEU A 68 -53.61 29.46 -4.55
CA LEU A 68 -52.37 30.21 -4.71
C LEU A 68 -51.22 29.57 -3.92
N MET A 69 -51.52 28.68 -2.97
CA MET A 69 -50.53 28.06 -2.12
C MET A 69 -49.58 27.17 -2.94
N PRO A 70 -48.25 27.32 -2.78
CA PRO A 70 -47.27 26.41 -3.34
C PRO A 70 -47.52 24.95 -2.92
N THR A 71 -47.36 24.02 -3.87
CA THR A 71 -47.66 22.59 -3.65
C THR A 71 -46.69 21.89 -2.70
N ASN A 72 -45.49 22.42 -2.48
CA ASN A 72 -44.50 21.87 -1.54
C ASN A 72 -44.87 22.12 -0.08
N TRP A 73 -45.66 23.14 0.22
CA TRP A 73 -46.12 23.40 1.58
C TRP A 73 -47.23 22.45 2.02
N ASN A 74 -47.75 21.60 1.14
CA ASN A 74 -48.73 20.58 1.50
C ASN A 74 -48.14 19.35 2.20
N TYR A 75 -46.82 19.30 2.40
CA TYR A 75 -46.14 18.15 3.00
C TYR A 75 -45.45 18.57 4.29
N ASP A 76 -45.57 17.72 5.32
CA ASP A 76 -44.81 17.88 6.55
C ASP A 76 -43.37 17.39 6.31
N LEU A 77 -42.40 18.16 6.79
CA LEU A 77 -40.99 17.79 6.66
C LEU A 77 -40.59 16.77 7.75
N PRO A 78 -39.71 15.82 7.42
CA PRO A 78 -39.04 15.00 8.43
C PRO A 78 -38.39 15.86 9.52
N GLU A 79 -38.46 15.40 10.76
CA GLU A 79 -37.93 16.12 11.93
C GLU A 79 -36.46 16.52 11.76
N ALA A 80 -35.63 15.64 11.17
CA ALA A 80 -34.24 15.93 10.87
C ALA A 80 -34.06 17.15 9.93
N LEU A 81 -34.89 17.26 8.89
CA LEU A 81 -34.84 18.40 7.96
C LEU A 81 -35.38 19.68 8.59
N SER A 82 -36.41 19.58 9.45
CA SER A 82 -36.88 20.71 10.26
C SER A 82 -35.76 21.24 11.17
N ASN A 83 -35.03 20.35 11.85
CA ASN A 83 -33.93 20.73 12.74
C ASN A 83 -32.77 21.39 11.98
N VAL A 84 -32.47 20.91 10.76
CA VAL A 84 -31.48 21.57 9.90
C VAL A 84 -31.94 22.97 9.52
N ALA A 85 -33.22 23.15 9.14
CA ALA A 85 -33.76 24.46 8.78
C ALA A 85 -33.68 25.44 9.96
N ASP A 86 -34.05 25.00 11.17
CA ASP A 86 -33.95 25.80 12.40
C ASP A 86 -32.50 26.23 12.68
N CYS A 87 -31.55 25.28 12.62
CA CYS A 87 -30.13 25.58 12.80
C CYS A 87 -29.60 26.59 11.77
N GLN A 88 -30.02 26.48 10.51
CA GLN A 88 -29.61 27.38 9.44
C GLN A 88 -30.17 28.78 9.61
N THR A 89 -31.41 28.89 10.09
CA THR A 89 -32.02 30.16 10.48
C THR A 89 -31.21 30.81 11.60
N GLU A 90 -30.89 30.08 12.66
CA GLU A 90 -30.05 30.59 13.77
C GLU A 90 -28.67 31.06 13.29
N ALA A 91 -28.02 30.29 12.41
CA ALA A 91 -26.73 30.65 11.84
C ALA A 91 -26.83 31.93 10.96
N SER A 92 -27.90 32.08 10.20
CA SER A 92 -28.16 33.25 9.36
C SER A 92 -28.46 34.50 10.19
N LEU A 93 -29.24 34.35 11.26
CA LEU A 93 -29.50 35.44 12.20
C LEU A 93 -28.21 35.90 12.88
N TRP A 94 -27.38 34.96 13.33
CA TRP A 94 -26.07 35.27 13.87
C TRP A 94 -25.21 36.05 12.86
N TYR A 95 -25.15 35.60 11.60
CA TYR A 95 -24.39 36.29 10.55
C TYR A 95 -24.89 37.72 10.33
N ASN A 96 -26.21 37.89 10.19
CA ASN A 96 -26.84 39.20 10.02
C ASN A 96 -26.58 40.13 11.21
N GLU A 97 -26.59 39.61 12.44
CA GLU A 97 -26.25 40.37 13.64
C GLU A 97 -24.80 40.88 13.60
N GLN A 98 -23.84 40.02 13.23
CA GLN A 98 -22.42 40.42 13.10
C GLN A 98 -22.23 41.49 12.02
N VAL A 99 -22.86 41.28 10.86
CA VAL A 99 -22.81 42.22 9.74
C VAL A 99 -23.43 43.56 10.13
N TRP A 100 -24.60 43.55 10.76
CA TRP A 100 -25.28 44.76 11.22
C TRP A 100 -24.48 45.52 12.27
N ALA A 101 -23.88 44.83 13.24
CA ALA A 101 -23.01 45.44 14.25
C ALA A 101 -21.80 46.14 13.61
N CYS A 102 -21.22 45.53 12.57
CA CYS A 102 -20.14 46.14 11.78
C CYS A 102 -20.62 47.39 11.03
N TYR A 103 -21.75 47.31 10.31
CA TYR A 103 -22.34 48.46 9.62
C TYR A 103 -22.62 49.62 10.57
N LYS A 104 -23.22 49.35 11.73
CA LYS A 104 -23.52 50.37 12.74
C LYS A 104 -22.26 51.05 13.26
N SER A 105 -21.19 50.28 13.52
CA SER A 105 -19.90 50.83 13.93
C SER A 105 -19.26 51.72 12.85
N LEU A 106 -19.38 51.33 11.58
CA LEU A 106 -18.88 52.15 10.46
C LEU A 106 -19.73 53.41 10.27
N GLU A 107 -21.04 53.32 10.47
CA GLU A 107 -21.95 54.47 10.39
C GLU A 107 -21.60 55.50 11.48
N ASP A 108 -21.37 55.07 12.71
CA ASP A 108 -20.92 55.93 13.81
C ASP A 108 -19.57 56.62 13.49
N GLN A 109 -18.62 55.90 12.87
CA GLN A 109 -17.33 56.44 12.42
C GLN A 109 -17.50 57.46 11.28
N PHE A 110 -18.41 57.20 10.35
CA PHE A 110 -18.71 58.09 9.23
C PHE A 110 -19.40 59.37 9.71
N ILE A 111 -20.42 59.26 10.56
CA ILE A 111 -21.15 60.40 11.15
C ILE A 111 -20.22 61.26 12.01
N SER A 112 -19.27 60.65 12.73
CA SER A 112 -18.27 61.37 13.53
C SER A 112 -17.11 61.94 12.71
N GLY A 113 -17.08 61.71 11.38
CA GLY A 113 -16.06 62.24 10.47
C GLY A 113 -14.70 61.54 10.56
N GLN A 114 -14.63 60.34 11.16
CA GLN A 114 -13.38 59.56 11.29
C GLN A 114 -13.00 58.84 9.99
N ILE A 115 -13.97 58.52 9.14
CA ILE A 115 -13.79 57.88 7.83
C ILE A 115 -14.57 58.66 6.77
N ASP A 116 -14.08 58.65 5.53
CA ASP A 116 -14.77 59.27 4.40
C ASP A 116 -15.78 58.32 3.73
N SER A 117 -16.49 58.81 2.72
CA SER A 117 -17.52 58.03 2.01
C SER A 117 -16.95 56.82 1.26
N ASN A 118 -15.73 56.91 0.72
CA ASN A 118 -15.11 55.80 0.01
C ASN A 118 -14.65 54.73 1.00
N ASP A 119 -14.07 55.15 2.12
CA ASP A 119 -13.68 54.26 3.21
C ASP A 119 -14.89 53.56 3.82
N TYR A 120 -16.02 54.27 4.01
CA TYR A 120 -17.28 53.66 4.46
C TYR A 120 -17.73 52.56 3.49
N THR A 121 -17.88 52.86 2.19
CA THR A 121 -18.30 51.88 1.19
C THR A 121 -17.37 50.65 1.13
N ASN A 122 -16.05 50.88 1.10
CA ASN A 122 -15.07 49.78 1.03
C ASN A 122 -15.11 48.89 2.28
N LYS A 123 -15.20 49.48 3.48
CA LYS A 123 -15.25 48.73 4.74
C LYS A 123 -16.60 48.04 4.94
N SER A 124 -17.69 48.67 4.53
CA SER A 124 -19.05 48.10 4.52
C SER A 124 -19.12 46.82 3.70
N ASN A 125 -18.55 46.82 2.50
CA ASN A 125 -18.46 45.63 1.65
C ASN A 125 -17.65 44.48 2.30
N ALA A 126 -16.76 44.81 3.24
CA ALA A 126 -15.95 43.83 3.98
C ALA A 126 -16.64 43.29 5.25
N CYS A 127 -17.71 43.91 5.75
CA CYS A 127 -18.38 43.50 7.00
C CYS A 127 -18.90 42.05 6.96
N GLY A 128 -19.35 41.60 5.79
CA GLY A 128 -19.84 40.23 5.57
C GLY A 128 -18.78 39.23 5.11
N GLN A 129 -17.51 39.61 5.09
CA GLN A 129 -16.41 38.85 4.51
C GLN A 129 -15.41 38.39 5.59
N GLY A 130 -14.42 37.58 5.20
CA GLY A 130 -13.35 37.14 6.09
C GLY A 130 -13.85 36.26 7.24
N ASN A 131 -13.43 36.56 8.47
CA ASN A 131 -13.71 35.74 9.66
C ASN A 131 -15.21 35.58 9.95
N VAL A 132 -16.04 36.60 9.68
CA VAL A 132 -17.50 36.50 9.89
C VAL A 132 -18.10 35.47 8.94
N LEU A 133 -17.69 35.48 7.67
CA LEU A 133 -18.11 34.52 6.66
C LEU A 133 -17.62 33.10 6.99
N GLU A 134 -16.38 32.95 7.42
CA GLU A 134 -15.80 31.65 7.82
C GLU A 134 -16.57 31.05 9.00
N GLN A 135 -16.90 31.86 10.01
CA GLN A 135 -17.70 31.41 11.16
C GLN A 135 -19.13 31.06 10.78
N PHE A 136 -19.74 31.83 9.87
CA PHE A 136 -21.06 31.49 9.33
C PHE A 136 -21.02 30.14 8.61
N GLN A 137 -20.06 29.94 7.68
CA GLN A 137 -19.87 28.65 6.99
C GLN A 137 -19.69 27.50 7.98
N ASN A 138 -18.88 27.67 9.03
CA ASN A 138 -18.70 26.65 10.06
C ASN A 138 -20.01 26.33 10.81
N LYS A 139 -20.82 27.34 11.14
CA LYS A 139 -22.14 27.13 11.73
C LYS A 139 -23.07 26.38 10.78
N MET A 140 -23.09 26.74 9.50
CA MET A 140 -23.88 26.05 8.49
C MET A 140 -23.46 24.58 8.32
N ASN A 141 -22.17 24.29 8.33
CA ASN A 141 -21.65 22.92 8.27
C ASN A 141 -22.09 22.10 9.50
N GLN A 142 -22.03 22.68 10.69
CA GLN A 142 -22.48 22.03 11.93
C GLN A 142 -23.97 21.64 11.89
N CYS A 143 -24.81 22.39 11.18
CA CYS A 143 -26.21 22.04 11.01
C CYS A 143 -26.40 20.69 10.31
N TYR A 144 -25.56 20.38 9.31
CA TYR A 144 -25.61 19.09 8.62
C TYR A 144 -24.88 17.97 9.35
N ASP A 145 -23.74 18.27 9.99
CA ASP A 145 -22.96 17.29 10.73
C ASP A 145 -23.72 16.70 11.92
N SER A 146 -24.54 17.53 12.57
CA SER A 146 -25.27 17.15 13.79
C SER A 146 -26.52 16.31 13.55
N GLN A 147 -26.96 16.16 12.30
CA GLN A 147 -28.20 15.47 11.95
C GLN A 147 -27.95 14.28 11.02
N GLN A 148 -28.72 13.20 11.22
CA GLN A 148 -28.91 12.14 10.22
C GLN A 148 -30.17 12.51 9.45
N LEU A 149 -30.03 12.75 8.15
CA LEU A 149 -31.13 13.18 7.30
C LEU A 149 -32.06 12.02 6.91
N ASP A 150 -31.66 10.77 7.22
CA ASP A 150 -32.31 9.51 6.84
C ASP A 150 -32.74 9.54 5.37
N SER A 151 -31.86 10.08 4.53
CA SER A 151 -32.11 10.38 3.13
C SER A 151 -30.85 10.18 2.27
N ILE A 152 -30.98 10.26 0.95
CA ILE A 152 -29.84 10.19 0.02
C ILE A 152 -28.80 11.28 0.31
N TRP A 153 -29.19 12.34 1.03
CA TRP A 153 -28.31 13.42 1.42
C TRP A 153 -27.32 13.03 2.52
N ASP A 154 -27.52 11.90 3.20
CA ASP A 154 -26.50 11.31 4.08
C ASP A 154 -25.36 10.63 3.31
N LEU A 155 -25.50 10.43 1.99
CA LEU A 155 -24.37 9.98 1.17
C LEU A 155 -23.21 10.98 1.34
N PRO A 156 -21.99 10.52 1.69
CA PRO A 156 -20.88 11.43 2.01
C PRO A 156 -20.58 12.45 0.90
N VAL A 157 -20.81 12.09 -0.36
CA VAL A 157 -20.59 12.98 -1.52
C VAL A 157 -21.59 14.14 -1.56
N LEU A 158 -22.85 13.85 -1.23
CA LEU A 158 -23.93 14.84 -1.16
C LEU A 158 -23.87 15.64 0.13
N LYS A 159 -23.65 15.00 1.28
CA LYS A 159 -23.50 15.68 2.57
C LYS A 159 -22.38 16.74 2.54
N ASN A 160 -21.21 16.36 2.03
CA ASN A 160 -20.09 17.30 1.82
C ASN A 160 -20.44 18.40 0.79
N SER A 161 -21.25 18.11 -0.24
CA SER A 161 -21.69 19.18 -1.15
C SER A 161 -22.59 20.20 -0.46
N LEU A 162 -23.48 19.74 0.42
CA LEU A 162 -24.36 20.62 1.21
C LEU A 162 -23.55 21.53 2.14
N GLU A 163 -22.54 21.00 2.83
CA GLU A 163 -21.59 21.79 3.63
C GLU A 163 -20.95 22.91 2.78
N THR A 164 -20.45 22.57 1.59
CA THR A 164 -19.76 23.55 0.74
C THR A 164 -20.69 24.53 0.01
N THR A 165 -22.00 24.26 -0.05
CA THR A 165 -22.98 25.03 -0.86
C THR A 165 -22.97 26.52 -0.51
N TYR A 166 -22.77 26.86 0.76
CA TYR A 166 -22.80 28.23 1.27
C TYR A 166 -21.55 29.06 0.99
N SER A 167 -20.51 28.46 0.41
CA SER A 167 -19.29 29.19 0.10
C SER A 167 -19.47 30.30 -0.94
N ASP A 168 -20.51 30.19 -1.78
CA ASP A 168 -20.83 31.18 -2.81
C ASP A 168 -21.96 32.13 -2.43
N TYR A 169 -22.51 32.02 -1.21
CA TYR A 169 -23.74 32.69 -0.80
C TYR A 169 -23.73 34.21 -1.04
N ASN A 170 -22.57 34.86 -0.84
CA ASN A 170 -22.40 36.30 -0.98
C ASN A 170 -21.87 36.76 -2.36
N LEU A 171 -21.81 35.86 -3.35
CA LEU A 171 -21.15 36.15 -4.63
C LEU A 171 -22.10 36.62 -5.73
N VAL A 172 -23.43 36.62 -5.52
CA VAL A 172 -24.40 37.06 -6.53
C VAL A 172 -24.53 38.58 -6.50
N PRO A 173 -24.02 39.33 -7.50
CA PRO A 173 -24.29 40.75 -7.60
C PRO A 173 -25.78 40.96 -7.83
N SER A 174 -26.37 42.03 -7.25
CA SER A 174 -27.78 42.38 -7.49
C SER A 174 -28.11 42.53 -8.98
N GLU A 175 -27.14 42.98 -9.79
CA GLU A 175 -27.25 43.13 -11.25
C GLU A 175 -27.40 41.79 -11.99
N ALA A 176 -26.92 40.68 -11.42
CA ALA A 176 -26.96 39.36 -12.05
C ALA A 176 -28.26 38.59 -11.78
N GLN A 177 -29.06 39.02 -10.80
CA GLN A 177 -30.27 38.33 -10.39
C GLN A 177 -31.31 38.18 -11.51
N PRO A 178 -31.60 39.20 -12.35
CA PRO A 178 -32.59 39.06 -13.43
C PRO A 178 -32.20 38.01 -14.47
N ASP A 179 -30.92 37.95 -14.82
CA ASP A 179 -30.41 36.99 -15.80
C ASP A 179 -30.42 35.56 -15.24
N LEU A 180 -30.10 35.39 -13.96
CA LEU A 180 -30.21 34.11 -13.27
C LEU A 180 -31.67 33.62 -13.23
N VAL A 181 -32.61 34.52 -12.92
CA VAL A 181 -34.06 34.23 -12.97
C VAL A 181 -34.50 33.82 -14.38
N ALA A 182 -34.05 34.54 -15.41
CA ALA A 182 -34.37 34.21 -16.80
C ALA A 182 -33.83 32.83 -17.21
N CYS A 183 -32.62 32.46 -16.73
CA CYS A 183 -32.07 31.13 -16.98
C CYS A 183 -32.94 30.02 -16.36
N PHE A 184 -33.32 30.17 -15.10
CA PHE A 184 -34.22 29.22 -14.45
C PHE A 184 -35.59 29.15 -15.15
N GLU A 185 -36.12 30.28 -15.64
CA GLU A 185 -37.38 30.30 -16.42
C GLU A 185 -37.27 29.42 -17.65
N GLN A 186 -36.14 29.50 -18.35
CA GLN A 186 -35.87 28.64 -19.49
C GLN A 186 -35.81 27.16 -19.10
N VAL A 187 -35.17 26.82 -17.98
CA VAL A 187 -35.14 25.44 -17.47
C VAL A 187 -36.55 24.94 -17.16
N SER A 188 -37.35 25.71 -16.41
CA SER A 188 -38.72 25.34 -16.03
C SER A 188 -39.68 25.20 -17.23
N ASN A 189 -39.38 25.87 -18.35
CA ASN A 189 -40.14 25.69 -19.60
C ASN A 189 -39.76 24.41 -20.36
N ASN A 190 -38.52 23.94 -20.20
CA ASN A 190 -38.00 22.77 -20.91
C ASN A 190 -38.18 21.46 -20.14
N TYR A 191 -38.23 21.53 -18.81
CA TYR A 191 -38.31 20.38 -17.91
C TYR A 191 -39.48 20.52 -16.94
N ASP A 192 -40.13 19.41 -16.60
CA ASP A 192 -41.12 19.39 -15.53
C ASP A 192 -40.40 19.24 -14.19
N LEU A 193 -40.15 20.36 -13.49
CA LEU A 193 -39.49 20.33 -12.17
C LEU A 193 -40.46 19.88 -11.06
N ASN A 194 -41.46 19.06 -11.38
CA ASN A 194 -42.19 18.23 -10.41
C ASN A 194 -41.75 16.76 -10.49
N ILE A 195 -40.86 16.42 -11.42
CA ILE A 195 -40.31 15.08 -11.61
C ILE A 195 -38.78 15.20 -11.51
N PRO A 196 -38.09 14.37 -10.69
CA PRO A 196 -36.64 14.39 -10.67
C PRO A 196 -36.11 14.02 -12.06
N SER A 197 -35.16 14.79 -12.56
CA SER A 197 -34.43 14.46 -13.79
C SER A 197 -33.00 14.94 -13.67
N ALA A 198 -32.06 14.07 -14.02
CA ALA A 198 -30.64 14.42 -14.06
C ALA A 198 -30.36 15.56 -15.05
N GLU A 199 -31.10 15.65 -16.16
CA GLU A 199 -31.00 16.74 -17.12
C GLU A 199 -31.48 18.06 -16.56
N ALA A 200 -32.59 18.06 -15.81
CA ALA A 200 -33.11 19.26 -15.16
C ALA A 200 -32.09 19.81 -14.15
N GLU A 201 -31.55 18.94 -13.29
CA GLU A 201 -30.52 19.30 -12.30
C GLU A 201 -29.23 19.84 -12.95
N ASN A 202 -28.76 19.21 -14.04
CA ASN A 202 -27.60 19.70 -14.79
C ASN A 202 -27.87 21.04 -15.48
N ALA A 203 -29.10 21.27 -15.99
CA ALA A 203 -29.47 22.54 -16.58
C ALA A 203 -29.49 23.66 -15.54
N ILE A 204 -29.97 23.36 -14.33
CA ILE A 204 -29.92 24.28 -13.18
C ILE A 204 -28.47 24.57 -12.78
N ALA A 205 -27.63 23.55 -12.67
CA ALA A 205 -26.20 23.74 -12.40
C ALA A 205 -25.54 24.65 -13.44
N GLY A 206 -25.92 24.51 -14.71
CA GLY A 206 -25.49 25.37 -15.81
C GLY A 206 -25.87 26.84 -15.61
N CYS A 207 -27.05 27.13 -15.05
CA CYS A 207 -27.43 28.49 -14.66
C CYS A 207 -26.48 29.04 -13.59
N PHE A 208 -26.18 28.28 -12.53
CA PHE A 208 -25.26 28.72 -11.48
C PHE A 208 -23.81 28.91 -11.97
N ASP A 209 -23.32 28.03 -12.87
CA ASP A 209 -21.99 28.15 -13.48
C ASP A 209 -21.81 29.47 -14.24
N GLN A 210 -22.84 29.94 -14.95
CA GLN A 210 -22.79 31.20 -15.71
C GLN A 210 -22.48 32.42 -14.84
N PHE A 211 -22.87 32.37 -13.56
CA PHE A 211 -22.65 33.44 -12.58
C PHE A 211 -21.51 33.11 -11.61
N ASN A 212 -20.66 32.12 -11.93
CA ASN A 212 -19.52 31.71 -11.11
C ASN A 212 -19.89 31.21 -9.70
N LEU A 213 -21.11 30.67 -9.54
CA LEU A 213 -21.62 30.05 -8.30
C LEU A 213 -21.29 28.55 -8.32
N LYS A 214 -19.99 28.25 -8.28
CA LYS A 214 -19.42 26.91 -8.50
C LYS A 214 -19.84 25.89 -7.45
N SER A 215 -19.89 26.27 -6.19
CA SER A 215 -20.27 25.39 -5.08
C SER A 215 -21.74 25.02 -5.15
N ILE A 216 -22.61 25.98 -5.43
CA ILE A 216 -24.03 25.70 -5.67
C ILE A 216 -24.16 24.81 -6.92
N SER A 217 -23.57 25.21 -8.06
CA SER A 217 -23.54 24.40 -9.28
C SER A 217 -23.06 22.96 -9.05
N ASN A 218 -22.00 22.77 -8.26
CA ASN A 218 -21.45 21.46 -7.92
C ASN A 218 -22.43 20.60 -7.11
N THR A 219 -23.18 21.20 -6.18
CA THR A 219 -24.25 20.51 -5.46
C THR A 219 -25.30 19.98 -6.43
N TYR A 220 -25.79 20.82 -7.34
CA TYR A 220 -26.76 20.39 -8.37
C TYR A 220 -26.21 19.32 -9.31
N LYS A 221 -24.94 19.40 -9.73
CA LYS A 221 -24.30 18.35 -10.55
C LYS A 221 -24.23 17.01 -9.81
N LYS A 222 -23.92 17.04 -8.51
CA LYS A 222 -23.89 15.82 -7.69
C LYS A 222 -25.29 15.27 -7.48
N THR A 223 -26.29 16.13 -7.26
CA THR A 223 -27.70 15.74 -7.20
C THR A 223 -28.15 15.10 -8.52
N ALA A 224 -27.77 15.67 -9.67
CA ALA A 224 -28.04 15.11 -10.99
C ALA A 224 -27.51 13.67 -11.12
N ILE A 225 -26.28 13.42 -10.65
CA ILE A 225 -25.68 12.09 -10.66
C ILE A 225 -26.47 11.10 -9.79
N VAL A 226 -26.95 11.56 -8.62
CA VAL A 226 -27.74 10.71 -7.73
C VAL A 226 -29.10 10.38 -8.34
N VAL A 227 -29.76 11.36 -8.97
CA VAL A 227 -31.00 11.16 -9.72
C VAL A 227 -30.80 10.16 -10.85
N ASP A 228 -29.75 10.32 -11.66
CA ASP A 228 -29.38 9.41 -12.75
C ASP A 228 -29.15 7.97 -12.26
N CYS A 229 -28.42 7.80 -11.16
CA CYS A 229 -28.22 6.49 -10.53
C CYS A 229 -29.50 5.89 -9.92
N ALA A 230 -30.41 6.74 -9.43
CA ALA A 230 -31.70 6.31 -8.91
C ALA A 230 -32.65 5.89 -10.05
N GLU A 231 -32.66 6.60 -11.16
CA GLU A 231 -33.40 6.25 -12.38
C GLU A 231 -32.99 4.88 -12.90
N ASP A 232 -31.68 4.61 -12.97
CA ASP A 232 -31.11 3.32 -13.39
C ASP A 232 -31.55 2.14 -12.52
N SER A 233 -31.78 2.37 -11.22
CA SER A 233 -32.00 1.31 -10.23
C SER A 233 -33.46 1.09 -9.83
N LEU A 234 -34.27 2.15 -9.84
CA LEU A 234 -35.65 2.16 -9.35
C LEU A 234 -36.68 2.35 -10.48
N GLY A 235 -36.24 2.87 -11.64
CA GLY A 235 -37.11 3.21 -12.77
C GLY A 235 -37.88 4.52 -12.55
N VAL A 236 -38.08 5.27 -13.64
CA VAL A 236 -38.64 6.64 -13.66
C VAL A 236 -40.01 6.76 -12.97
N ASP A 237 -40.86 5.74 -13.05
CA ASP A 237 -42.21 5.78 -12.43
C ASP A 237 -42.19 5.77 -10.89
N SER A 238 -41.09 5.33 -10.26
CA SER A 238 -40.93 5.28 -8.80
C SER A 238 -40.40 6.58 -8.19
N LEU A 239 -39.99 7.52 -9.04
CA LEU A 239 -39.31 8.76 -8.68
C LEU A 239 -40.27 9.94 -8.47
N SER A 240 -41.58 9.74 -8.62
CA SER A 240 -42.57 10.82 -8.50
C SER A 240 -42.61 11.49 -7.12
N ASN A 241 -42.07 10.84 -6.08
CA ASN A 241 -41.90 11.41 -4.74
C ASN A 241 -40.45 11.20 -4.28
N PHE A 242 -39.61 12.21 -4.45
CA PHE A 242 -38.22 12.17 -4.00
C PHE A 242 -38.04 11.91 -2.49
N PRO A 243 -38.93 12.39 -1.58
CA PRO A 243 -38.87 11.98 -0.17
C PRO A 243 -39.10 10.48 0.04
N ASP A 244 -39.91 9.85 -0.79
CA ASP A 244 -40.20 8.40 -0.73
C ASP A 244 -39.06 7.54 -1.29
N LEU A 245 -38.13 8.15 -2.06
CA LEU A 245 -36.97 7.48 -2.63
C LEU A 245 -36.12 6.79 -1.57
N ILE A 246 -36.17 7.25 -0.31
CA ILE A 246 -35.38 6.68 0.79
C ILE A 246 -36.21 5.79 1.71
N LEU A 247 -37.48 6.10 1.90
CA LEU A 247 -38.34 5.34 2.80
C LEU A 247 -38.73 3.97 2.24
N GLN A 248 -38.54 3.74 0.93
CA GLN A 248 -38.97 2.51 0.25
C GLN A 248 -37.82 1.67 -0.34
N THR A 249 -36.57 2.11 -0.24
CA THR A 249 -35.42 1.37 -0.79
C THR A 249 -35.02 0.18 0.07
N THR A 250 -34.78 -0.96 -0.59
CA THR A 250 -34.16 -2.12 0.05
C THR A 250 -32.67 -1.87 0.31
N PRO A 251 -32.05 -2.52 1.31
CA PRO A 251 -30.59 -2.38 1.58
C PRO A 251 -29.71 -2.69 0.37
N LYS A 252 -30.21 -3.50 -0.58
CA LYS A 252 -29.51 -3.83 -1.83
C LYS A 252 -29.53 -2.67 -2.83
N GLN A 253 -30.63 -1.93 -2.89
CA GLN A 253 -30.77 -0.74 -3.75
C GLN A 253 -29.95 0.42 -3.20
N GLU A 254 -29.94 0.60 -1.89
CA GLU A 254 -29.09 1.59 -1.20
C GLU A 254 -27.60 1.37 -1.51
N ALA A 255 -27.12 0.13 -1.37
CA ALA A 255 -25.73 -0.22 -1.70
C ALA A 255 -25.38 -0.01 -3.20
N TYR A 256 -26.35 -0.23 -4.10
CA TYR A 256 -26.15 0.06 -5.53
C TYR A 256 -26.05 1.56 -5.80
N LEU A 257 -26.95 2.34 -5.20
CA LEU A 257 -26.99 3.80 -5.34
C LEU A 257 -25.68 4.42 -4.83
N GLU A 258 -25.21 4.00 -3.66
CA GLU A 258 -23.90 4.38 -3.12
C GLU A 258 -22.77 4.11 -4.11
N GLN A 259 -22.72 2.90 -4.67
CA GLN A 259 -21.66 2.51 -5.60
C GLN A 259 -21.71 3.30 -6.91
N CYS A 260 -22.91 3.51 -7.46
CA CYS A 260 -23.09 4.26 -8.70
C CYS A 260 -22.68 5.72 -8.54
N VAL A 261 -23.09 6.36 -7.43
CA VAL A 261 -22.74 7.75 -7.14
C VAL A 261 -21.24 7.91 -6.96
N LEU A 262 -20.56 6.99 -6.25
CA LEU A 262 -19.10 7.03 -6.09
C LEU A 262 -18.35 6.89 -7.42
N ASP A 263 -18.81 6.02 -8.32
CA ASP A 263 -18.20 5.81 -9.64
C ASP A 263 -18.31 7.08 -10.51
N LYS A 264 -19.48 7.72 -10.51
CA LYS A 264 -19.74 8.92 -11.34
C LYS A 264 -19.20 10.23 -10.75
N THR A 265 -19.03 10.33 -9.42
CA THR A 265 -18.58 11.57 -8.76
C THR A 265 -17.09 11.64 -8.46
N THR A 266 -16.38 10.51 -8.46
CA THR A 266 -14.92 10.55 -8.30
C THR A 266 -14.30 11.13 -9.57
N PRO A 267 -13.48 12.21 -9.49
CA PRO A 267 -12.67 12.59 -10.63
C PRO A 267 -11.86 11.36 -11.03
N VAL A 268 -11.69 11.11 -12.33
CA VAL A 268 -10.89 10.00 -12.88
C VAL A 268 -9.43 10.15 -12.43
N VAL A 269 -9.23 9.86 -11.17
CA VAL A 269 -8.01 9.63 -10.42
C VAL A 269 -8.29 8.25 -9.86
N ALA A 270 -8.12 7.25 -10.73
CA ALA A 270 -8.10 5.83 -10.42
C ALA A 270 -6.93 5.48 -9.48
N GLY A 271 -6.76 6.22 -8.39
CA GLY A 271 -5.54 6.26 -7.60
C GLY A 271 -5.73 6.26 -6.09
N ILE A 272 -6.68 7.00 -5.51
CA ILE A 272 -6.64 7.23 -4.04
C ILE A 272 -7.99 7.15 -3.29
N ALA A 273 -9.16 7.20 -3.93
CA ALA A 273 -10.45 7.17 -3.22
C ALA A 273 -11.10 5.77 -3.11
N LEU A 274 -10.32 4.72 -2.85
CA LEU A 274 -10.83 3.36 -2.61
C LEU A 274 -10.09 2.69 -1.45
N LEU A 275 -10.18 3.24 -0.25
CA LEU A 275 -9.59 2.58 0.92
C LEU A 275 -10.46 1.47 1.52
N ASN A 276 -11.74 1.29 1.18
CA ASN A 276 -12.56 0.27 1.86
C ASN A 276 -13.78 -0.30 1.10
N ILE A 277 -13.75 -0.49 -0.23
CA ILE A 277 -14.85 -1.18 -0.93
C ILE A 277 -14.28 -2.25 -1.90
N PRO A 278 -14.83 -3.48 -1.91
CA PRO A 278 -14.08 -4.75 -2.06
C PRO A 278 -13.70 -5.16 -3.49
N LEU A 279 -13.33 -4.21 -4.36
CA LEU A 279 -12.77 -4.47 -5.68
C LEU A 279 -11.28 -4.09 -5.78
N ALA A 280 -10.75 -3.37 -4.78
CA ALA A 280 -9.33 -3.39 -4.42
C ALA A 280 -8.91 -4.68 -3.66
N ALA A 281 -9.88 -5.54 -3.30
CA ALA A 281 -9.74 -6.75 -2.47
C ALA A 281 -9.14 -7.96 -3.19
N GLY A 282 -8.21 -7.73 -4.10
CA GLY A 282 -7.52 -8.79 -4.81
C GLY A 282 -6.17 -8.31 -5.26
N GLY A 283 -6.11 -7.35 -6.19
CA GLY A 283 -4.87 -6.97 -6.87
C GLY A 283 -3.71 -6.64 -5.93
N VAL A 284 -3.85 -5.64 -5.05
CA VAL A 284 -2.71 -5.17 -4.22
C VAL A 284 -2.37 -6.14 -3.10
N GLN A 285 -3.35 -6.69 -2.36
CA GLN A 285 -3.09 -7.77 -1.39
C GLN A 285 -2.49 -8.99 -2.09
N THR A 286 -3.00 -9.40 -3.25
CA THR A 286 -2.49 -10.51 -4.04
C THR A 286 -1.12 -10.19 -4.61
N LEU A 287 -0.80 -8.94 -4.96
CA LEU A 287 0.53 -8.48 -5.36
C LEU A 287 1.49 -8.46 -4.17
N VAL A 288 1.02 -8.10 -2.98
CA VAL A 288 1.78 -8.17 -1.72
C VAL A 288 2.01 -9.63 -1.30
N TYR A 289 1.06 -10.53 -1.54
CA TYR A 289 1.24 -11.98 -1.37
C TYR A 289 2.13 -12.58 -2.46
N LEU A 290 1.98 -12.15 -3.71
CA LEU A 290 2.80 -12.55 -4.86
C LEU A 290 4.24 -12.08 -4.69
N GLN A 291 4.51 -10.88 -4.19
CA GLN A 291 5.88 -10.47 -3.91
C GLN A 291 6.50 -11.38 -2.84
N PHE A 292 5.79 -11.73 -1.77
CA PHE A 292 6.33 -12.65 -0.75
C PHE A 292 6.62 -14.01 -1.36
N LEU A 293 5.73 -14.51 -2.23
CA LEU A 293 5.88 -15.76 -2.94
C LEU A 293 7.03 -15.72 -3.96
N ILE A 294 7.16 -14.64 -4.74
CA ILE A 294 8.24 -14.41 -5.71
C ILE A 294 9.58 -14.27 -5.00
N PHE A 295 9.66 -13.55 -3.88
CA PHE A 295 10.88 -13.42 -3.09
C PHE A 295 11.30 -14.75 -2.46
N GLN A 296 10.34 -15.55 -1.96
CA GLN A 296 10.61 -16.90 -1.47
C GLN A 296 11.11 -17.81 -2.59
N ILE A 297 10.46 -17.81 -3.76
CA ILE A 297 10.84 -18.62 -4.93
C ILE A 297 12.19 -18.20 -5.51
N ALA A 298 12.43 -16.91 -5.74
CA ALA A 298 13.70 -16.40 -6.23
C ALA A 298 14.86 -16.76 -5.30
N TYR A 299 14.60 -16.85 -3.99
CA TYR A 299 15.60 -17.28 -3.02
C TYR A 299 15.77 -18.80 -2.97
N LEU A 300 14.72 -19.59 -3.22
CA LEU A 300 14.83 -21.05 -3.43
C LEU A 300 15.71 -21.39 -4.65
N PHE A 301 15.64 -20.59 -5.71
CA PHE A 301 16.52 -20.72 -6.87
C PHE A 301 17.97 -20.32 -6.56
N LYS A 302 18.20 -19.58 -5.49
CA LYS A 302 19.54 -19.30 -4.98
C LYS A 302 20.04 -20.47 -4.14
N ARG A 303 20.33 -21.58 -4.82
CA ARG A 303 21.07 -22.69 -4.21
C ARG A 303 22.38 -22.14 -3.64
N LYS A 304 22.57 -22.27 -2.32
CA LYS A 304 23.93 -22.27 -1.77
C LYS A 304 24.68 -23.37 -2.54
N LYS A 305 25.67 -22.93 -3.33
CA LYS A 305 26.64 -23.83 -3.96
C LYS A 305 27.39 -24.46 -2.79
N ASP A 306 27.04 -25.69 -2.43
CA ASP A 306 27.93 -26.50 -1.61
C ASP A 306 29.21 -26.68 -2.40
N VAL A 307 30.31 -26.46 -1.72
CA VAL A 307 31.64 -26.68 -2.25
C VAL A 307 32.25 -27.72 -1.35
N ASP A 308 32.54 -28.89 -1.90
CA ASP A 308 33.26 -29.94 -1.19
C ASP A 308 34.69 -29.42 -0.94
N GLY A 309 35.05 -29.07 0.29
CA GLY A 309 36.40 -28.62 0.69
C GLY A 309 36.49 -27.18 1.23
N GLY A 310 37.66 -26.86 1.80
CA GLY A 310 37.94 -25.53 2.38
C GLY A 310 38.21 -24.49 1.30
N LEU A 311 37.76 -23.25 1.56
CA LEU A 311 37.92 -22.14 0.63
C LEU A 311 38.86 -21.07 1.21
N VAL A 312 39.90 -20.73 0.45
CA VAL A 312 40.66 -19.50 0.67
C VAL A 312 40.07 -18.41 -0.18
N TYR A 313 39.67 -17.32 0.46
CA TYR A 313 39.00 -16.21 -0.20
C TYR A 313 39.41 -14.87 0.39
N ASP A 314 39.20 -13.84 -0.40
CA ASP A 314 39.34 -12.45 0.02
C ASP A 314 38.22 -12.14 1.02
N ALA A 315 38.58 -11.89 2.28
CA ALA A 315 37.66 -11.58 3.36
C ALA A 315 36.77 -10.37 3.03
N PHE A 316 37.26 -9.48 2.17
CA PHE A 316 36.58 -8.29 1.74
C PHE A 316 35.65 -8.53 0.53
N SER A 317 36.16 -9.11 -0.57
CA SER A 317 35.37 -9.27 -1.81
C SER A 317 34.54 -10.56 -1.87
N GLY A 318 34.84 -11.54 -1.01
CA GLY A 318 34.24 -12.88 -1.06
C GLY A 318 34.71 -13.73 -2.24
N GLN A 319 35.67 -13.25 -3.03
CA GLN A 319 36.17 -13.96 -4.21
C GLN A 319 37.23 -15.00 -3.83
N PRO A 320 37.24 -16.17 -4.48
CA PRO A 320 38.25 -17.19 -4.23
C PRO A 320 39.65 -16.67 -4.59
N LEU A 321 40.63 -17.03 -3.77
CA LEU A 321 42.02 -16.63 -3.94
C LEU A 321 42.86 -17.80 -4.48
N ASP A 322 43.33 -17.66 -5.71
CA ASP A 322 44.36 -18.50 -6.32
C ASP A 322 45.77 -18.28 -5.77
N LEU A 323 46.68 -19.23 -6.02
CA LEU A 323 48.10 -19.14 -5.66
C LEU A 323 48.38 -18.84 -4.18
N CYS A 324 47.43 -19.15 -3.29
CA CYS A 324 47.63 -19.03 -1.85
C CYS A 324 48.36 -20.27 -1.35
N VAL A 325 49.47 -20.06 -0.65
CA VAL A 325 50.27 -21.12 -0.04
C VAL A 325 49.73 -21.40 1.35
N LEU A 326 49.14 -22.58 1.53
CA LEU A 326 48.66 -23.10 2.80
C LEU A 326 49.67 -24.08 3.37
N ARG A 327 49.99 -23.97 4.64
CA ARG A 327 50.93 -24.85 5.35
C ARG A 327 50.26 -25.42 6.58
N LEU A 328 50.19 -26.74 6.65
CA LEU A 328 49.70 -27.47 7.81
C LEU A 328 50.86 -27.86 8.72
N GLN A 329 50.82 -27.41 9.96
CA GLN A 329 51.84 -27.65 10.98
C GLN A 329 51.24 -28.45 12.13
N ASP A 330 51.96 -29.46 12.60
CA ASP A 330 51.59 -30.21 13.80
C ASP A 330 51.97 -29.40 15.05
N VAL A 331 51.01 -29.19 15.95
CA VAL A 331 51.20 -28.38 17.17
C VAL A 331 52.20 -29.01 18.13
N LYS A 332 52.26 -30.34 18.22
CA LYS A 332 53.14 -31.05 19.16
C LYS A 332 54.60 -31.04 18.68
N SER A 333 54.81 -31.30 17.40
CA SER A 333 56.16 -31.40 16.82
C SER A 333 56.67 -30.11 16.21
N SER A 334 55.80 -29.10 16.02
CA SER A 334 56.06 -27.88 15.26
C SER A 334 56.61 -28.15 13.84
N LYS A 335 56.43 -29.37 13.32
CA LYS A 335 56.91 -29.75 11.97
C LYS A 335 55.85 -29.45 10.92
N LEU A 336 56.32 -28.97 9.77
CA LEU A 336 55.50 -28.83 8.57
C LEU A 336 55.12 -30.23 8.07
N LYS A 337 53.83 -30.53 8.02
CA LYS A 337 53.30 -31.83 7.60
C LYS A 337 52.97 -31.85 6.12
N SER A 338 52.32 -30.79 5.63
CA SER A 338 51.94 -30.67 4.23
C SER A 338 51.86 -29.20 3.82
N THR A 339 52.07 -28.95 2.54
CA THR A 339 51.87 -27.64 1.92
C THR A 339 50.93 -27.83 0.74
N PHE A 340 49.97 -26.92 0.58
CA PHE A 340 49.02 -26.92 -0.51
C PHE A 340 49.00 -25.54 -1.16
N VAL A 341 48.92 -25.48 -2.48
CA VAL A 341 48.79 -24.22 -3.22
C VAL A 341 47.43 -24.19 -3.87
N THR A 342 46.64 -23.16 -3.59
CA THR A 342 45.28 -23.07 -4.13
C THR A 342 45.30 -22.79 -5.64
N GLY A 343 44.40 -23.45 -6.37
CA GLY A 343 44.16 -23.17 -7.79
C GLY A 343 43.23 -21.97 -8.01
N LYS A 344 42.79 -21.76 -9.25
CA LYS A 344 41.90 -20.65 -9.69
C LYS A 344 40.64 -20.46 -8.83
N HIS A 345 40.15 -21.53 -8.22
CA HIS A 345 38.94 -21.54 -7.40
C HIS A 345 39.19 -21.41 -5.88
N GLY A 346 40.44 -21.24 -5.45
CA GLY A 346 40.77 -21.01 -4.04
C GLY A 346 40.55 -22.22 -3.12
N ARG A 347 40.26 -23.40 -3.67
CA ARG A 347 39.88 -24.59 -2.89
C ARG A 347 41.08 -25.37 -2.40
N TYR A 348 40.93 -25.99 -1.24
CA TYR A 348 41.90 -26.90 -0.67
C TYR A 348 41.24 -27.96 0.23
N LEU A 349 41.97 -29.03 0.52
CA LEU A 349 41.58 -30.01 1.52
C LEU A 349 42.85 -30.63 2.10
N PHE A 350 43.00 -30.66 3.43
CA PHE A 350 44.01 -31.50 4.06
C PHE A 350 43.39 -32.72 4.72
N LEU A 351 44.06 -33.85 4.55
CA LEU A 351 43.70 -35.15 5.12
C LEU A 351 44.78 -35.60 6.11
N PRO A 352 44.98 -34.90 7.25
CA PRO A 352 45.99 -35.29 8.22
C PRO A 352 45.57 -36.51 9.06
N GLU A 353 46.56 -37.17 9.65
CA GLU A 353 46.36 -38.20 10.68
C GLU A 353 45.85 -37.60 11.99
N GLN A 354 45.42 -38.42 12.94
CA GLN A 354 44.92 -37.98 14.24
C GLN A 354 45.94 -37.08 14.97
N GLY A 355 45.52 -35.88 15.39
CA GLY A 355 46.42 -34.90 16.01
C GLY A 355 45.85 -33.48 16.06
N ASP A 356 46.63 -32.57 16.66
CA ASP A 356 46.32 -31.14 16.72
C ASP A 356 47.16 -30.39 15.68
N TYR A 357 46.49 -29.61 14.82
CA TYR A 357 47.14 -28.92 13.71
C TYR A 357 46.84 -27.42 13.69
N LEU A 358 47.79 -26.68 13.12
CA LEU A 358 47.68 -25.27 12.80
C LEU A 358 47.84 -25.08 11.29
N VAL A 359 46.95 -24.29 10.68
CA VAL A 359 47.07 -23.90 9.27
C VAL A 359 47.60 -22.47 9.20
N THR A 360 48.58 -22.23 8.34
CA THR A 360 49.05 -20.87 8.02
C THR A 360 48.88 -20.61 6.53
N ALA A 361 48.36 -19.43 6.19
CA ALA A 361 48.11 -19.03 4.81
C ALA A 361 48.99 -17.84 4.44
N LYS A 362 49.55 -17.86 3.22
CA LYS A 362 50.36 -16.77 2.68
C LYS A 362 50.03 -16.53 1.21
N ARG A 363 49.75 -15.26 0.88
CA ARG A 363 49.57 -14.75 -0.48
C ARG A 363 50.09 -13.30 -0.53
N ASP A 364 50.68 -12.90 -1.65
CA ASP A 364 51.17 -11.53 -1.83
C ASP A 364 50.02 -10.52 -1.78
N ALA A 365 50.25 -9.38 -1.12
CA ALA A 365 49.26 -8.31 -0.87
C ALA A 365 48.05 -8.71 0.00
N TYR A 366 48.15 -9.82 0.75
CA TYR A 366 47.14 -10.24 1.72
C TYR A 366 47.75 -10.55 3.09
N THR A 367 46.99 -10.34 4.15
CA THR A 367 47.39 -10.61 5.53
C THR A 367 46.55 -11.73 6.16
N PHE A 368 47.22 -12.59 6.94
CA PHE A 368 46.64 -13.67 7.73
C PHE A 368 47.19 -13.60 9.16
N PRO A 369 46.38 -13.83 10.21
CA PRO A 369 44.93 -14.04 10.18
C PRO A 369 44.16 -12.80 9.73
N SER A 370 42.92 -12.98 9.26
CA SER A 370 42.02 -11.87 8.94
C SER A 370 41.47 -11.25 10.22
N ASP A 371 41.53 -9.92 10.31
CA ASP A 371 40.93 -9.09 11.36
C ASP A 371 39.44 -8.83 11.09
N LEU A 372 38.99 -9.02 9.85
CA LEU A 372 37.59 -8.84 9.45
C LEU A 372 36.73 -10.00 9.98
N LYS A 373 35.78 -9.68 10.86
CA LYS A 373 34.75 -10.63 11.33
C LYS A 373 33.72 -10.90 10.22
N VAL A 374 34.03 -11.87 9.36
CA VAL A 374 33.13 -12.39 8.33
C VAL A 374 32.25 -13.49 8.93
N GLU A 375 30.92 -13.33 8.88
CA GLU A 375 29.95 -14.36 9.29
C GLU A 375 29.73 -15.37 8.13
N GLN A 376 30.76 -16.15 7.79
CA GLN A 376 30.59 -17.39 7.02
C GLN A 376 30.74 -18.58 7.96
N ASN A 377 30.07 -19.69 7.63
CA ASN A 377 30.23 -20.94 8.39
C ASN A 377 31.68 -21.44 8.23
N LYS A 378 32.28 -21.97 9.31
CA LYS A 378 33.61 -22.60 9.32
C LYS A 378 34.79 -21.65 9.01
N ASN A 379 34.79 -20.40 9.48
CA ASN A 379 35.92 -19.48 9.25
C ASN A 379 37.09 -19.73 10.22
N TYR A 380 38.29 -19.87 9.67
CA TYR A 380 39.52 -20.17 10.42
C TYR A 380 40.43 -18.96 10.56
N HIS A 381 40.67 -18.55 11.80
CA HIS A 381 41.51 -17.39 12.16
C HIS A 381 42.84 -17.80 12.83
N GLY A 382 43.33 -19.02 12.57
CA GLY A 382 44.61 -19.49 13.16
C GLY A 382 44.45 -20.24 14.48
N GLU A 383 43.29 -20.83 14.74
CA GLU A 383 43.03 -21.62 15.96
C GLU A 383 43.57 -23.06 15.84
N LYS A 384 43.56 -23.85 16.92
CA LYS A 384 44.02 -25.25 16.86
C LYS A 384 42.90 -26.14 16.34
N ILE A 385 43.16 -26.89 15.27
CA ILE A 385 42.21 -27.86 14.70
C ILE A 385 42.52 -29.25 15.25
N LYS A 386 41.54 -29.89 15.89
CA LYS A 386 41.67 -31.23 16.44
C LYS A 386 41.08 -32.27 15.48
N ILE A 387 41.86 -33.28 15.15
CA ILE A 387 41.45 -34.39 14.28
C ILE A 387 41.40 -35.65 15.14
N ASN A 388 40.19 -36.21 15.34
CA ASN A 388 39.95 -37.35 16.24
C ASN A 388 39.45 -38.59 15.50
N GLN A 389 38.63 -38.43 14.46
CA GLN A 389 37.94 -39.52 13.76
C GLN A 389 38.33 -39.62 12.28
N SER A 390 38.04 -40.78 11.67
CA SER A 390 38.32 -41.04 10.24
C SER A 390 37.60 -40.12 9.25
N GLY A 391 36.51 -39.47 9.69
CA GLY A 391 35.75 -38.49 8.93
C GLY A 391 36.28 -37.06 9.04
N ASP A 392 37.13 -36.76 10.02
CA ASP A 392 37.59 -35.41 10.30
C ASP A 392 38.64 -34.99 9.26
N VAL A 393 38.38 -33.88 8.58
CA VAL A 393 39.24 -33.28 7.56
C VAL A 393 39.49 -31.82 7.91
N VAL A 394 40.57 -31.23 7.39
CA VAL A 394 40.81 -29.80 7.53
C VAL A 394 40.30 -29.11 6.26
N ASN A 395 39.06 -28.61 6.35
CA ASN A 395 38.31 -27.94 5.28
C ASN A 395 37.71 -26.61 5.72
N GLU A 396 38.28 -25.98 6.75
CA GLU A 396 37.80 -24.66 7.19
C GLU A 396 38.00 -23.61 6.08
N ASN A 397 37.19 -22.56 6.09
CA ASN A 397 37.29 -21.43 5.19
C ASN A 397 38.33 -20.44 5.75
N ILE A 398 39.33 -20.06 4.95
CA ILE A 398 40.41 -19.17 5.36
C ILE A 398 40.19 -17.79 4.71
N PRO A 399 39.68 -16.80 5.46
CA PRO A 399 39.62 -15.42 5.01
C PRO A 399 41.02 -14.77 5.04
N LEU A 400 41.34 -14.03 3.99
CA LEU A 400 42.54 -13.20 3.88
C LEU A 400 42.16 -11.73 3.67
N ASP A 401 42.81 -10.81 4.39
CA ASP A 401 42.53 -9.38 4.27
C ASP A 401 43.44 -8.74 3.21
N PRO A 402 42.90 -7.99 2.24
CA PRO A 402 43.72 -7.28 1.26
C PRO A 402 44.45 -6.12 1.93
N SER A 403 45.75 -5.98 1.68
CA SER A 403 46.56 -4.92 2.30
C SER A 403 46.26 -3.51 1.76
N VAL A 404 45.54 -3.39 0.64
CA VAL A 404 45.23 -2.09 0.00
C VAL A 404 43.82 -2.07 -0.63
N LYS A 405 42.81 -1.56 0.11
CA LYS A 405 41.73 -0.63 -0.34
C LYS A 405 40.49 -0.68 0.57
N LYS A 406 39.90 0.50 0.83
CA LYS A 406 38.53 0.67 1.37
C LYS A 406 37.52 0.64 0.21
N ILE A 407 36.45 -0.14 0.33
CA ILE A 407 35.28 -0.06 -0.57
C ILE A 407 34.03 0.30 0.25
N SER A 408 33.00 0.78 -0.45
CA SER A 408 31.72 1.27 0.08
C SER A 408 31.06 0.31 1.07
N ALA A 409 30.98 0.75 2.33
CA ALA A 409 30.35 0.05 3.45
C ALA A 409 28.87 -0.30 3.19
N LEU A 410 28.22 0.37 2.25
CA LEU A 410 26.80 0.23 1.94
C LEU A 410 26.50 -1.11 1.26
N LYS A 411 27.29 -1.49 0.25
CA LYS A 411 27.16 -2.78 -0.45
C LYS A 411 27.45 -3.96 0.49
N TRP A 412 28.43 -3.78 1.39
CA TRP A 412 28.78 -4.76 2.41
C TRP A 412 27.69 -4.94 3.47
N ASN A 413 27.16 -3.85 4.01
CA ASN A 413 26.07 -3.89 4.97
C ASN A 413 24.79 -4.50 4.38
N TRP A 414 24.51 -4.26 3.10
CA TRP A 414 23.38 -4.90 2.41
C TRP A 414 23.55 -6.42 2.28
N LEU A 415 24.73 -6.88 1.86
CA LEU A 415 25.03 -8.32 1.77
C LEU A 415 24.93 -9.01 3.14
N LYS A 416 25.40 -8.35 4.21
CA LYS A 416 25.34 -8.87 5.58
C LYS A 416 23.91 -8.90 6.14
N ARG A 417 23.07 -7.92 5.80
CA ARG A 417 21.68 -7.84 6.28
C ARG A 417 20.73 -8.70 5.47
N ARG A 418 21.00 -8.97 4.19
CA ARG A 418 20.06 -9.69 3.31
C ARG A 418 19.65 -11.06 3.84
N ASP A 419 20.60 -11.85 4.37
CA ASP A 419 20.30 -13.21 4.84
C ASP A 419 19.49 -13.18 6.15
N LYS A 420 19.71 -12.17 7.02
CA LYS A 420 18.90 -11.93 8.23
C LYS A 420 17.50 -11.41 7.87
N ILE A 421 17.41 -10.45 6.95
CA ILE A 421 16.14 -9.91 6.44
C ILE A 421 15.33 -11.01 5.76
N SER A 422 15.96 -11.88 4.98
CA SER A 422 15.30 -13.01 4.31
C SER A 422 14.71 -14.00 5.31
N LEU A 423 15.46 -14.36 6.36
CA LEU A 423 14.94 -15.22 7.41
C LEU A 423 13.77 -14.54 8.15
N SER A 424 13.88 -13.25 8.46
CA SER A 424 12.80 -12.48 9.06
C SER A 424 11.56 -12.42 8.15
N MET A 425 11.71 -12.20 6.85
CA MET A 425 10.61 -12.19 5.88
C MET A 425 9.93 -13.57 5.75
N ALA A 426 10.71 -14.66 5.79
CA ALA A 426 10.18 -16.02 5.73
C ALA A 426 9.31 -16.37 6.94
N TRP A 427 9.64 -15.87 8.14
CA TRP A 427 8.80 -16.02 9.33
C TRP A 427 7.63 -15.04 9.35
N PHE A 428 7.79 -13.84 8.80
CA PHE A 428 6.76 -12.80 8.79
C PHE A 428 5.60 -13.14 7.85
N ALA A 429 5.85 -13.77 6.71
CA ALA A 429 4.83 -14.12 5.73
C ALA A 429 3.70 -15.03 6.26
N PRO A 430 3.97 -16.18 6.94
CA PRO A 430 2.90 -16.99 7.52
C PRO A 430 2.20 -16.30 8.70
N LEU A 431 2.91 -15.51 9.51
CA LEU A 431 2.29 -14.73 10.59
C LEU A 431 1.30 -13.69 10.05
N TYR A 432 1.69 -12.99 8.98
CA TYR A 432 0.82 -12.04 8.29
C TYR A 432 -0.39 -12.73 7.67
N SER A 433 -0.19 -13.90 7.04
CA SER A 433 -1.27 -14.68 6.45
C SER A 433 -2.31 -15.12 7.49
N VAL A 434 -1.86 -15.57 8.67
CA VAL A 434 -2.75 -15.92 9.78
C VAL A 434 -3.47 -14.69 10.34
N GLY A 435 -2.77 -13.56 10.53
CA GLY A 435 -3.40 -12.31 10.96
C GLY A 435 -4.48 -11.82 9.99
N SER A 436 -4.26 -11.97 8.68
CA SER A 436 -5.24 -11.58 7.67
C SER A 436 -6.51 -12.44 7.68
N LEU A 437 -6.41 -13.72 8.05
CA LEU A 437 -7.56 -14.63 8.16
C LEU A 437 -8.54 -14.22 9.28
N PHE A 438 -8.03 -13.56 10.33
CA PHE A 438 -8.88 -13.00 11.40
C PHE A 438 -9.66 -11.76 10.97
N LEU A 439 -9.14 -10.99 10.01
CA LEU A 439 -9.77 -9.77 9.53
C LEU A 439 -10.73 -10.02 8.36
N VAL A 440 -10.38 -10.96 7.48
CA VAL A 440 -11.12 -11.25 6.25
C VAL A 440 -11.34 -12.76 6.15
N GLN A 441 -12.56 -13.20 6.43
CA GLN A 441 -12.89 -14.62 6.55
C GLN A 441 -13.21 -15.26 5.18
N THR A 442 -12.19 -15.37 4.33
CA THR A 442 -12.31 -15.94 2.98
C THR A 442 -11.49 -17.22 2.80
N TRP A 443 -12.01 -18.18 2.04
CA TRP A 443 -11.43 -19.53 1.94
C TRP A 443 -10.08 -19.58 1.20
N TRP A 444 -9.87 -18.72 0.21
CA TRP A 444 -8.64 -18.70 -0.59
C TRP A 444 -7.42 -18.21 0.21
N LEU A 445 -7.63 -17.42 1.27
CA LEU A 445 -6.57 -17.03 2.20
C LEU A 445 -6.04 -18.22 3.02
N ILE A 446 -6.87 -19.25 3.26
CA ILE A 446 -6.45 -20.49 3.92
C ILE A 446 -5.46 -21.24 3.01
N ALA A 447 -5.74 -21.31 1.71
CA ALA A 447 -4.86 -21.94 0.73
C ALA A 447 -3.49 -21.22 0.66
N PHE A 448 -3.47 -19.88 0.70
CA PHE A 448 -2.23 -19.10 0.74
C PHE A 448 -1.44 -19.29 2.06
N ALA A 449 -2.11 -19.39 3.21
CA ALA A 449 -1.46 -19.66 4.48
C ALA A 449 -0.75 -21.03 4.47
N VAL A 450 -1.43 -22.06 3.95
CA VAL A 450 -0.86 -23.40 3.78
C VAL A 450 0.33 -23.36 2.82
N LEU A 451 0.24 -22.64 1.71
CA LEU A 451 1.33 -22.52 0.74
C LEU A 451 2.59 -21.87 1.34
N ASN A 452 2.43 -20.78 2.12
CA ASN A 452 3.54 -20.14 2.82
C ASN A 452 4.19 -21.08 3.85
N LEU A 453 3.40 -21.89 4.54
CA LEU A 453 3.90 -22.88 5.49
C LEU A 453 4.71 -23.99 4.79
N VAL A 454 4.26 -24.45 3.63
CA VAL A 454 5.01 -25.39 2.78
C VAL A 454 6.35 -24.79 2.34
N PHE A 455 6.37 -23.54 1.88
CA PHE A 455 7.61 -22.86 1.51
C PHE A 455 8.56 -22.67 2.70
N LEU A 456 8.05 -22.36 3.89
CA LEU A 456 8.85 -22.28 5.11
C LEU A 456 9.50 -23.63 5.44
N ILE A 457 8.76 -24.74 5.33
CA ILE A 457 9.29 -26.10 5.56
C ILE A 457 10.37 -26.44 4.53
N ILE A 458 10.12 -26.17 3.24
CA ILE A 458 11.10 -26.39 2.17
C ILE A 458 12.35 -25.55 2.43
N PHE A 459 12.20 -24.27 2.77
CA PHE A 459 13.31 -23.39 3.10
C PHE A 459 14.11 -23.89 4.31
N TYR A 460 13.43 -24.31 5.38
CA TYR A 460 14.06 -24.88 6.56
C TYR A 460 14.85 -26.16 6.23
N ARG A 461 14.25 -27.04 5.42
CA ARG A 461 14.88 -28.28 4.93
C ARG A 461 16.06 -28.02 4.00
N LEU A 462 15.97 -27.05 3.09
CA LEU A 462 17.07 -26.69 2.19
C LEU A 462 18.20 -25.97 2.92
N ARG A 463 17.91 -25.30 4.04
CA ARG A 463 18.90 -24.68 4.93
C ARG A 463 19.65 -25.74 5.76
N HIS A 464 18.95 -26.79 6.20
CA HIS A 464 19.54 -27.91 6.93
C HIS A 464 19.95 -29.02 5.96
N LYS A 465 21.19 -28.98 5.48
CA LYS A 465 21.75 -30.05 4.65
C LYS A 465 22.55 -31.05 5.48
N VAL A 466 22.51 -32.30 5.02
CA VAL A 466 23.36 -33.40 5.48
C VAL A 466 24.70 -33.26 4.76
N GLU A 467 25.82 -33.21 5.50
CA GLU A 467 27.16 -33.09 4.93
C GLU A 467 27.52 -34.38 4.15
N ALA A 468 27.92 -34.24 2.88
CA ALA A 468 28.44 -35.34 2.07
C ALA A 468 29.98 -35.44 2.25
N PRO A 469 30.58 -36.64 2.14
CA PRO A 469 32.04 -36.79 2.27
C PRO A 469 32.76 -36.13 1.08
N GLU A 470 33.78 -35.32 1.38
CA GLU A 470 34.50 -34.46 0.43
C GLU A 470 35.69 -35.14 -0.28
N PHE A 471 35.91 -36.44 -0.03
CA PHE A 471 37.11 -37.20 -0.43
C PHE A 471 36.77 -38.62 -0.92
N GLY A 472 37.66 -39.21 -1.73
CA GLY A 472 37.57 -40.61 -2.15
C GLY A 472 38.31 -41.55 -1.19
N ARG A 473 37.93 -42.82 -1.15
CA ARG A 473 38.57 -43.85 -0.31
C ARG A 473 39.11 -45.01 -1.13
N VAL A 474 40.27 -45.52 -0.71
CA VAL A 474 40.78 -46.81 -1.16
C VAL A 474 40.52 -47.85 -0.07
N LEU A 475 39.74 -48.87 -0.44
CA LEU A 475 39.29 -49.93 0.45
C LEU A 475 39.84 -51.29 0.00
N SER A 476 39.98 -52.22 0.93
CA SER A 476 40.20 -53.64 0.65
C SER A 476 38.89 -54.32 0.27
N ALA A 477 38.95 -55.55 -0.25
CA ALA A 477 37.79 -56.40 -0.50
C ALA A 477 36.85 -56.51 0.72
N ASP A 478 37.41 -56.47 1.94
CA ASP A 478 36.66 -56.48 3.21
C ASP A 478 36.13 -55.09 3.64
N LYS A 479 36.15 -54.10 2.75
CA LYS A 479 35.76 -52.69 3.00
C LYS A 479 36.59 -51.98 4.09
N LYS A 480 37.77 -52.49 4.44
CA LYS A 480 38.71 -51.83 5.36
C LYS A 480 39.57 -50.79 4.62
N PRO A 481 39.84 -49.62 5.20
CA PRO A 481 40.68 -48.60 4.56
C PRO A 481 42.13 -49.06 4.40
N ILE A 482 42.74 -48.72 3.26
CA ILE A 482 44.13 -49.08 2.96
C ILE A 482 45.02 -47.84 2.94
N ARG A 483 46.01 -47.83 3.85
CA ARG A 483 47.03 -46.78 3.96
C ARG A 483 48.16 -46.94 2.92
N ASN A 484 48.80 -45.81 2.58
CA ASN A 484 50.00 -45.70 1.73
C ASN A 484 49.78 -46.25 0.32
N VAL A 485 48.58 -46.04 -0.24
CA VAL A 485 48.27 -46.38 -1.62
C VAL A 485 48.60 -45.18 -2.50
N ARG A 486 49.26 -45.40 -3.63
CA ARG A 486 49.50 -44.37 -4.62
C ARG A 486 48.27 -44.27 -5.52
N VAL A 487 47.59 -43.14 -5.47
CA VAL A 487 46.51 -42.80 -6.40
C VAL A 487 47.07 -41.77 -7.38
N ALA A 488 47.12 -42.09 -8.67
CA ALA A 488 47.64 -41.23 -9.73
C ALA A 488 46.53 -40.86 -10.71
N LEU A 489 46.44 -39.58 -11.06
CA LEU A 489 45.48 -39.04 -12.00
C LEU A 489 46.20 -38.73 -13.32
N PHE A 490 45.83 -39.42 -14.40
CA PHE A 490 46.37 -39.23 -15.74
C PHE A 490 45.36 -38.54 -16.65
N GLU A 491 45.81 -37.65 -17.54
CA GLU A 491 44.97 -37.09 -18.60
C GLU A 491 44.73 -38.18 -19.67
N LYS A 492 43.47 -38.48 -20.01
CA LYS A 492 43.13 -39.61 -20.91
C LYS A 492 43.69 -39.46 -22.32
N THR A 493 43.70 -38.23 -22.86
CA THR A 493 44.13 -37.95 -24.24
C THR A 493 45.64 -38.07 -24.45
N LYS A 494 46.44 -37.70 -23.44
CA LYS A 494 47.90 -37.63 -23.52
C LYS A 494 48.62 -38.64 -22.63
N ASN A 495 47.87 -39.41 -21.84
CA ASN A 495 48.37 -40.30 -20.78
C ASN A 495 49.42 -39.62 -19.88
N LYS A 496 49.26 -38.32 -19.64
CA LYS A 496 50.20 -37.50 -18.87
C LYS A 496 49.79 -37.50 -17.40
N LEU A 497 50.74 -37.75 -16.50
CA LEU A 497 50.50 -37.63 -15.07
C LEU A 497 50.17 -36.16 -14.72
N VAL A 498 48.95 -35.94 -14.25
CA VAL A 498 48.47 -34.61 -13.82
C VAL A 498 48.87 -34.36 -12.38
N SER A 499 48.54 -35.31 -11.50
CA SER A 499 48.86 -35.28 -10.07
C SER A 499 48.82 -36.68 -9.49
N TYR A 500 49.43 -36.88 -8.32
CA TYR A 500 49.28 -38.10 -7.53
C TYR A 500 49.12 -37.76 -6.06
N TYR A 501 48.43 -38.65 -5.33
CA TYR A 501 48.19 -38.56 -3.90
C TYR A 501 48.55 -39.89 -3.24
N VAL A 502 48.98 -39.84 -1.98
CA VAL A 502 49.25 -41.04 -1.18
C VAL A 502 48.22 -41.12 -0.07
N THR A 503 47.52 -42.26 0.03
CA THR A 503 46.44 -42.40 1.02
C THR A 503 46.97 -42.42 2.46
N ASP A 504 46.19 -41.82 3.37
CA ASP A 504 46.49 -41.78 4.80
C ASP A 504 46.07 -43.06 5.54
N SER A 505 46.14 -43.06 6.88
CA SER A 505 45.69 -44.16 7.75
C SER A 505 44.23 -44.57 7.54
N PHE A 506 43.41 -43.70 6.96
CA PHE A 506 42.00 -43.92 6.68
C PHE A 506 41.73 -44.20 5.20
N GLY A 507 42.77 -44.40 4.38
CA GLY A 507 42.65 -44.73 2.97
C GLY A 507 42.15 -43.57 2.10
N ARG A 508 42.23 -42.32 2.57
CA ARG A 508 41.60 -41.16 1.93
C ARG A 508 42.52 -40.53 0.89
N TYR A 509 41.94 -40.01 -0.20
CA TYR A 509 42.64 -39.19 -1.19
C TYR A 509 41.75 -38.07 -1.72
N PHE A 510 42.39 -37.04 -2.29
CA PHE A 510 41.70 -35.86 -2.81
C PHE A 510 42.37 -35.34 -4.08
N PHE A 511 41.55 -35.07 -5.12
CA PHE A 511 41.95 -34.29 -6.28
C PHE A 511 40.95 -33.15 -6.52
N PRO A 512 41.44 -31.92 -6.76
CA PRO A 512 40.57 -30.83 -7.17
C PRO A 512 39.97 -31.15 -8.55
N ALA A 513 38.68 -30.89 -8.75
CA ALA A 513 38.07 -31.05 -10.07
C ALA A 513 38.59 -29.98 -11.04
N VAL A 514 39.08 -30.44 -12.18
CA VAL A 514 39.47 -29.63 -13.33
C VAL A 514 38.77 -30.23 -14.53
N GLN A 515 38.19 -29.41 -15.42
CA GLN A 515 37.50 -29.91 -16.61
C GLN A 515 38.42 -30.85 -17.42
N GLY A 516 37.95 -32.04 -17.77
CA GLY A 516 38.71 -32.99 -18.60
C GLY A 516 38.30 -34.45 -18.42
N GLU A 517 38.89 -35.30 -19.26
CA GLU A 517 38.79 -36.76 -19.13
C GLU A 517 40.08 -37.30 -18.52
N TYR A 518 39.94 -38.06 -17.44
CA TYR A 518 41.05 -38.59 -16.66
C TYR A 518 40.96 -40.10 -16.50
N LEU A 519 42.14 -40.69 -16.30
CA LEU A 519 42.32 -42.08 -15.91
C LEU A 519 42.90 -42.08 -14.49
N LEU A 520 42.10 -42.55 -13.53
CA LEU A 520 42.51 -42.77 -12.15
C LEU A 520 43.19 -44.13 -12.04
N GLN A 521 44.46 -44.15 -11.68
CA GLN A 521 45.23 -45.38 -11.47
C GLN A 521 45.58 -45.52 -9.99
N VAL A 522 45.21 -46.65 -9.39
CA VAL A 522 45.45 -46.95 -7.98
C VAL A 522 46.44 -48.11 -7.90
N ASP A 523 47.62 -47.83 -7.37
CA ASP A 523 48.72 -48.79 -7.27
C ASP A 523 49.17 -48.97 -5.83
N LYS A 524 49.32 -50.23 -5.42
CA LYS A 524 49.96 -50.61 -4.15
C LYS A 524 50.68 -51.94 -4.30
N GLU A 525 51.88 -52.03 -3.73
CA GLU A 525 52.64 -53.28 -3.67
C GLU A 525 51.83 -54.40 -3.00
N GLY A 526 51.73 -55.55 -3.68
CA GLY A 526 50.94 -56.70 -3.22
C GLY A 526 49.45 -56.69 -3.59
N PHE A 527 48.97 -55.68 -4.31
CA PHE A 527 47.60 -55.59 -4.82
C PHE A 527 47.57 -55.48 -6.35
N THR A 528 46.44 -55.82 -6.96
CA THR A 528 46.24 -55.61 -8.40
C THR A 528 45.96 -54.13 -8.69
N SER A 529 46.72 -53.53 -9.61
CA SER A 529 46.52 -52.14 -10.05
C SER A 529 45.15 -51.96 -10.68
N VAL A 530 44.37 -51.00 -10.20
CA VAL A 530 43.05 -50.68 -10.73
C VAL A 530 43.11 -49.38 -11.53
N LYS A 531 42.55 -49.39 -12.74
CA LYS A 531 42.40 -48.21 -13.60
C LYS A 531 40.91 -47.92 -13.78
N GLN A 532 40.51 -46.69 -13.52
CA GLN A 532 39.13 -46.24 -13.63
C GLN A 532 39.05 -44.93 -14.40
N GLU A 533 38.17 -44.86 -15.39
CA GLU A 533 37.93 -43.64 -16.14
C GLU A 533 37.04 -42.68 -15.36
N VAL A 534 37.39 -41.39 -15.36
CA VAL A 534 36.67 -40.32 -14.69
C VAL A 534 36.56 -39.12 -15.63
N SER A 535 35.33 -38.71 -15.93
CA SER A 535 35.05 -37.51 -16.75
C SER A 535 34.52 -36.37 -15.89
N VAL A 536 35.12 -35.19 -16.00
CA VAL A 536 34.67 -33.97 -15.31
C VAL A 536 34.12 -32.98 -16.35
N SER A 537 32.82 -32.71 -16.30
CA SER A 537 32.14 -31.74 -17.18
C SER A 537 32.40 -30.29 -16.74
N GLN A 538 32.17 -29.32 -17.62
CA GLN A 538 32.23 -27.87 -17.29
C GLN A 538 31.28 -27.48 -16.16
N GLU A 539 30.14 -28.16 -16.03
CA GLU A 539 29.19 -27.89 -14.98
C GLU A 539 29.68 -28.40 -13.60
N ASN A 540 30.48 -29.47 -13.59
CA ASN A 540 30.98 -30.12 -12.39
C ASN A 540 32.33 -29.58 -11.93
N GLU A 541 33.10 -28.94 -12.82
CA GLU A 541 34.36 -28.24 -12.49
C GLU A 541 34.18 -27.24 -11.34
N GLN A 542 33.03 -26.55 -11.29
CA GLN A 542 32.70 -25.60 -10.23
C GLN A 542 32.07 -26.22 -8.99
N LYS A 543 31.71 -27.51 -8.96
CA LYS A 543 30.77 -28.05 -7.96
C LYS A 543 31.24 -29.31 -7.24
N GLU A 544 32.14 -30.11 -7.80
CA GLU A 544 32.46 -31.44 -7.25
C GLU A 544 33.96 -31.65 -7.06
N ASN A 545 34.34 -32.53 -6.13
CA ASN A 545 35.67 -33.15 -6.10
C ASN A 545 35.64 -34.49 -6.83
N ILE A 546 36.79 -34.96 -7.35
CA ILE A 546 36.87 -36.32 -7.90
C ILE A 546 36.82 -37.33 -6.73
N LYS A 547 35.61 -37.82 -6.43
CA LYS A 547 35.31 -38.77 -5.33
C LYS A 547 34.95 -40.14 -5.87
N VAL A 548 35.95 -40.99 -6.03
CA VAL A 548 35.74 -42.36 -6.52
C VAL A 548 36.25 -43.34 -5.48
N ASP A 549 35.36 -44.11 -4.87
CA ASP A 549 35.78 -45.16 -3.96
C ASP A 549 36.32 -46.34 -4.78
N VAL A 550 37.57 -46.71 -4.53
CA VAL A 550 38.27 -47.78 -5.25
C VAL A 550 38.51 -48.94 -4.30
N VAL A 551 38.07 -50.13 -4.70
CA VAL A 551 38.32 -51.36 -3.97
C VAL A 551 39.49 -52.10 -4.62
N LEU A 552 40.58 -52.26 -3.89
CA LEU A 552 41.72 -53.07 -4.31
C LEU A 552 41.48 -54.55 -3.96
N LYS A 553 41.80 -55.43 -4.90
CA LYS A 553 41.74 -56.88 -4.75
C LYS A 553 43.14 -57.48 -4.73
#